data_AF-A0A8T7HN12-F1
#
_entry.id   AF-A0A8T7HN12-F1
#
_cell.length_a   1.000
_cell.length_b   1.000
_cell.length_c   1.000
_cell.angle_alpha   90.00
_cell.angle_beta   90.00
_cell.angle_gamma   90.00
#
_symmetry.space_group_name_H-M   'P 1'
#
loop_
_entity.id
_entity.type
_entity.pdbx_description
1 polymer ?
#
loop_
_entity_poly.entity_id
_entity_poly.type
_entity_poly.pdbx_seq_one_letter_code
_entity_poly.pdbx_strand_id
1 'polypeptide(L)'
;VDTVVNGEEKRVILGGCKNGIIYVLDAATGYAYHALESTFIQRCAVICELYDPLSDADMTKPWTNWPDTGPFWMNCQTTGCLEADFAFDPDRNMIYAGLYNLPEWASVGNAETRGVSLAGCNADCREARGHPDAPHDPIINSSIVAFDVNTGEEKWRYFIDGFGFRGGVIVSGGVVWFAAVDGWARGLDADTGELLYEHNTGSQAVIQPTIAADADGNMKIFRVIGGRAIRGMGSSQPGAIMAYGLRDGWQDKAVEIIEVERVVEVIEEVEVIREVEVVVEREVTVTEEVVSPISYVVIGLGVVLAVVGGVLFSRSNKQ
;
A
#
# COMPACT_ATOMS: atom_id res chain seq x y z
N VAL A 1 -6.73 21.85 -13.02
CA VAL A 1 -5.36 21.79 -13.58
C VAL A 1 -5.46 21.80 -15.08
N ASP A 2 -4.45 22.30 -15.79
CA ASP A 2 -4.31 22.09 -17.24
C ASP A 2 -3.48 20.83 -17.43
N THR A 3 -3.98 19.86 -18.19
CA THR A 3 -3.28 18.60 -18.43
C THR A 3 -3.79 17.86 -19.66
N VAL A 4 -3.03 16.87 -20.14
CA VAL A 4 -3.42 16.04 -21.29
C VAL A 4 -4.49 15.03 -20.90
N VAL A 5 -5.60 15.02 -21.62
CA VAL A 5 -6.70 14.05 -21.49
C VAL A 5 -7.14 13.60 -22.87
N ASN A 6 -7.14 12.29 -23.14
CA ASN A 6 -7.46 11.71 -24.45
C ASN A 6 -6.65 12.30 -25.62
N GLY A 7 -5.36 12.59 -25.39
CA GLY A 7 -4.40 13.10 -26.37
C GLY A 7 -4.45 14.61 -26.59
N GLU A 8 -5.27 15.34 -25.85
CA GLU A 8 -5.46 16.79 -26.00
C GLU A 8 -5.24 17.51 -24.68
N GLU A 9 -4.68 18.72 -24.73
CA GLU A 9 -4.57 19.61 -23.56
C GLU A 9 -5.95 20.12 -23.13
N LYS A 10 -6.33 19.89 -21.87
CA LYS A 10 -7.63 20.28 -21.31
C LYS A 10 -7.50 20.90 -19.92
N ARG A 11 -8.39 21.84 -19.61
CA ARG A 11 -8.59 22.36 -18.26
C ARG A 11 -9.57 21.45 -17.52
N VAL A 12 -9.09 20.74 -16.50
CA VAL A 12 -9.90 19.76 -15.76
C VAL A 12 -9.96 20.00 -14.25
N ILE A 13 -11.01 19.47 -13.63
CA ILE A 13 -11.14 19.24 -12.19
C ILE A 13 -10.88 17.75 -11.94
N LEU A 14 -9.96 17.47 -11.03
CA LEU A 14 -9.71 16.12 -10.54
C LEU A 14 -10.39 15.99 -9.18
N GLY A 15 -11.34 15.06 -9.05
CA GLY A 15 -12.17 14.94 -7.85
C GLY A 15 -12.31 13.50 -7.39
N GLY A 16 -11.75 13.18 -6.23
CA GLY A 16 -11.90 11.88 -5.58
C GLY A 16 -13.20 11.81 -4.78
N CYS A 17 -13.89 10.67 -4.85
CA CYS A 17 -15.10 10.40 -4.10
C CYS A 17 -14.90 9.20 -3.16
N LYS A 18 -15.60 9.22 -2.02
CA LYS A 18 -15.61 8.13 -1.04
C LYS A 18 -15.99 6.77 -1.65
N ASN A 19 -16.67 6.75 -2.79
CA ASN A 19 -16.97 5.51 -3.51
C ASN A 19 -15.75 4.79 -4.11
N GLY A 20 -14.54 5.36 -3.96
CA GLY A 20 -13.29 4.80 -4.45
C GLY A 20 -12.90 5.26 -5.85
N ILE A 21 -13.68 6.15 -6.47
CA ILE A 21 -13.47 6.63 -7.84
C ILE A 21 -12.89 8.05 -7.82
N ILE A 22 -11.96 8.30 -8.73
CA ILE A 22 -11.46 9.64 -9.03
C ILE A 22 -11.98 10.07 -10.38
N TYR A 23 -12.68 11.20 -10.43
CA TYR A 23 -13.27 11.73 -11.64
C TYR A 23 -12.37 12.78 -12.28
N VAL A 24 -12.18 12.67 -13.59
CA VAL A 24 -11.53 13.68 -14.43
C VAL A 24 -12.61 14.42 -15.19
N LEU A 25 -12.95 15.63 -14.73
CA LEU A 25 -14.07 16.40 -15.24
C LEU A 25 -13.56 17.63 -16.01
N ASP A 26 -14.19 17.97 -17.14
CA ASP A 26 -14.01 19.25 -17.78
C ASP A 26 -14.35 20.39 -16.81
N ALA A 27 -13.42 21.33 -16.63
CA ALA A 27 -13.56 22.34 -15.58
C ALA A 27 -14.65 23.38 -15.87
N ALA A 28 -15.07 23.54 -17.13
CA ALA A 28 -16.08 24.53 -17.52
C ALA A 28 -17.49 23.95 -17.55
N THR A 29 -17.63 22.69 -17.96
CA THR A 29 -18.91 22.04 -18.25
C THR A 29 -19.26 20.94 -17.25
N GLY A 30 -18.28 20.40 -16.52
CA GLY A 30 -18.46 19.23 -15.67
C GLY A 30 -18.57 17.91 -16.43
N TYR A 31 -18.33 17.89 -17.75
CA TYR A 31 -18.32 16.67 -18.54
C TYR A 31 -17.25 15.70 -18.03
N ALA A 32 -17.61 14.44 -17.73
CA ALA A 32 -16.67 13.45 -17.26
C ALA A 32 -15.89 12.84 -18.42
N TYR A 33 -14.57 13.09 -18.46
CA TYR A 33 -13.67 12.42 -19.38
C TYR A 33 -13.34 11.01 -18.93
N HIS A 34 -13.04 10.86 -17.63
CA HIS A 34 -12.69 9.57 -17.02
C HIS A 34 -13.35 9.42 -15.64
N ALA A 35 -13.71 8.18 -15.32
CA ALA A 35 -14.02 7.72 -13.97
C ALA A 35 -12.98 6.66 -13.61
N LEU A 36 -11.92 7.09 -12.91
CA LEU A 36 -10.76 6.26 -12.59
C LEU A 36 -11.12 5.34 -11.43
N GLU A 37 -11.25 4.06 -11.75
CA GLU A 37 -11.59 3.01 -10.80
C GLU A 37 -10.55 1.90 -10.86
N SER A 38 -10.07 1.48 -9.69
CA SER A 38 -9.14 0.35 -9.59
C SER A 38 -9.90 -0.95 -9.39
N THR A 39 -9.46 -2.00 -10.09
CA THR A 39 -9.90 -3.38 -9.87
C THR A 39 -9.55 -3.92 -8.49
N PHE A 40 -8.70 -3.22 -7.73
CA PHE A 40 -8.38 -3.54 -6.34
C PHE A 40 -9.60 -3.39 -5.40
N ILE A 41 -10.50 -2.44 -5.69
CA ILE A 41 -11.70 -2.25 -4.87
C ILE A 41 -12.70 -3.35 -5.17
N GLN A 42 -12.94 -4.19 -4.16
CA GLN A 42 -13.84 -5.33 -4.29
C GLN A 42 -15.27 -4.92 -3.91
N ARG A 43 -16.01 -4.38 -4.88
CA ARG A 43 -17.43 -4.06 -4.67
C ARG A 43 -18.23 -5.31 -4.30
N CYS A 44 -19.23 -5.17 -3.44
CA CYS A 44 -20.13 -6.29 -3.14
C CYS A 44 -21.10 -6.56 -4.30
N ALA A 45 -21.47 -7.83 -4.52
CA ALA A 45 -22.08 -8.30 -5.77
C ALA A 45 -23.56 -7.92 -6.02
N VAL A 46 -24.29 -7.31 -5.07
CA VAL A 46 -25.75 -7.12 -5.21
C VAL A 46 -26.24 -5.71 -4.85
N ILE A 47 -25.66 -5.06 -3.83
CA ILE A 47 -26.16 -3.78 -3.28
C ILE A 47 -25.11 -2.66 -3.39
N CYS A 48 -23.91 -2.96 -3.89
CA CYS A 48 -22.80 -2.01 -4.01
C CYS A 48 -22.54 -1.52 -5.43
N GLU A 49 -23.45 -1.77 -6.37
CA GLU A 49 -23.42 -1.06 -7.63
C GLU A 49 -23.53 0.44 -7.33
N LEU A 50 -22.67 1.21 -7.99
CA LEU A 50 -22.72 2.66 -7.85
C LEU A 50 -23.98 3.18 -8.51
N TYR A 51 -24.65 4.10 -7.83
CA TYR A 51 -25.75 4.84 -8.42
C TYR A 51 -25.29 5.53 -9.70
N ASP A 52 -26.11 5.38 -10.74
CA ASP A 52 -25.98 6.17 -11.94
C ASP A 52 -26.48 7.59 -11.64
N PRO A 53 -25.60 8.62 -11.61
CA PRO A 53 -26.02 9.98 -11.33
C PRO A 53 -26.94 10.57 -12.41
N LEU A 54 -27.08 9.91 -13.58
CA LEU A 54 -28.01 10.28 -14.65
C LEU A 54 -29.36 9.57 -14.54
N SER A 55 -29.51 8.62 -13.62
CA SER A 55 -30.72 7.86 -13.39
C SER A 55 -31.59 8.52 -12.32
N ASP A 56 -32.74 9.05 -12.72
CA ASP A 56 -33.75 9.55 -11.77
C ASP A 56 -34.15 8.47 -10.75
N ALA A 57 -34.20 7.20 -11.18
CA ALA A 57 -34.55 6.09 -10.30
C ALA A 57 -33.50 5.87 -9.20
N ASP A 58 -32.21 6.03 -9.49
CA ASP A 58 -31.16 5.93 -8.48
C ASP A 58 -31.11 7.18 -7.59
N MET A 59 -31.23 8.36 -8.20
CA MET A 59 -31.12 9.63 -7.48
C MET A 59 -32.34 9.97 -6.61
N THR A 60 -33.46 9.25 -6.78
CA THR A 60 -34.66 9.39 -5.95
C THR A 60 -34.85 8.26 -4.93
N LYS A 61 -33.95 7.26 -4.89
CA LYS A 61 -33.98 6.22 -3.85
C LYS A 61 -33.77 6.83 -2.46
N PRO A 62 -34.65 6.56 -1.48
CA PRO A 62 -34.47 7.06 -0.12
C PRO A 62 -33.18 6.60 0.57
N TRP A 63 -32.73 5.38 0.29
CA TRP A 63 -31.48 4.79 0.77
C TRP A 63 -31.05 3.61 -0.11
N THR A 64 -29.84 3.06 0.13
CA THR A 64 -29.15 2.08 -0.73
C THR A 64 -29.95 0.83 -1.08
N ASN A 65 -30.49 0.11 -0.08
CA ASN A 65 -31.27 -1.12 -0.29
C ASN A 65 -32.79 -0.92 -0.28
N TRP A 66 -33.29 0.29 -0.56
CA TRP A 66 -34.74 0.55 -0.57
C TRP A 66 -35.49 -0.42 -1.51
N PRO A 67 -36.67 -0.94 -1.12
CA PRO A 67 -37.44 -0.64 0.09
C PRO A 67 -37.09 -1.48 1.32
N ASP A 68 -36.08 -2.34 1.25
CA ASP A 68 -35.66 -3.16 2.38
C ASP A 68 -35.06 -2.28 3.48
N THR A 69 -35.37 -2.58 4.74
CA THR A 69 -34.85 -1.93 5.93
C THR A 69 -33.86 -2.82 6.69
N GLY A 70 -33.64 -4.05 6.22
CA GLY A 70 -32.65 -4.96 6.77
C GLY A 70 -31.22 -4.44 6.61
N PRO A 71 -30.26 -5.00 7.37
CA PRO A 71 -28.86 -4.68 7.19
C PRO A 71 -28.39 -5.14 5.80
N PHE A 72 -27.48 -4.38 5.20
CA PHE A 72 -26.87 -4.73 3.92
C PHE A 72 -25.35 -4.66 4.02
N TRP A 73 -24.68 -5.62 3.37
CA TRP A 73 -23.22 -5.68 3.31
C TRP A 73 -22.73 -4.68 2.27
N MET A 74 -21.71 -3.89 2.59
CA MET A 74 -21.14 -2.94 1.65
C MET A 74 -19.62 -2.86 1.67
N ASN A 75 -19.06 -2.68 0.48
CA ASN A 75 -17.71 -2.20 0.26
C ASN A 75 -17.76 -1.27 -0.95
N CYS A 76 -17.41 0.01 -0.85
CA CYS A 76 -16.79 0.71 0.30
C CYS A 76 -17.65 0.81 1.56
N GLN A 77 -17.02 0.85 2.74
CA GLN A 77 -17.71 1.26 3.98
C GLN A 77 -18.12 2.74 3.96
N THR A 78 -18.88 3.18 4.97
CA THR A 78 -19.41 4.54 5.14
C THR A 78 -18.36 5.66 5.20
N THR A 79 -17.09 5.36 5.51
CA THR A 79 -15.99 6.33 5.39
C THR A 79 -15.42 6.42 3.97
N GLY A 80 -15.76 5.47 3.10
CA GLY A 80 -15.32 5.37 1.70
C GLY A 80 -14.13 4.43 1.48
N CYS A 81 -13.84 4.06 0.24
CA CYS A 81 -12.60 3.36 -0.13
C CYS A 81 -11.46 4.32 -0.48
N LEU A 82 -11.81 5.57 -0.79
CA LEU A 82 -10.89 6.69 -0.96
C LEU A 82 -11.25 7.73 0.10
N GLU A 83 -10.57 7.67 1.23
CA GLU A 83 -10.84 8.57 2.38
C GLU A 83 -9.81 9.70 2.49
N ALA A 84 -8.60 9.46 1.99
CA ALA A 84 -7.49 10.39 2.09
C ALA A 84 -7.21 11.12 0.78
N ASP A 85 -6.50 12.23 0.88
CA ASP A 85 -6.09 13.02 -0.27
C ASP A 85 -5.19 12.22 -1.20
N PHE A 86 -5.50 12.27 -2.50
CA PHE A 86 -4.64 11.78 -3.58
C PHE A 86 -3.69 12.89 -4.03
N ALA A 87 -2.62 12.50 -4.72
CA ALA A 87 -1.65 13.42 -5.31
C ALA A 87 -1.77 13.41 -6.84
N PHE A 88 -1.46 14.53 -7.48
CA PHE A 88 -1.34 14.65 -8.93
C PHE A 88 0.06 15.15 -9.28
N ASP A 89 0.77 14.42 -10.14
CA ASP A 89 2.05 14.84 -10.72
C ASP A 89 1.80 15.34 -12.16
N PRO A 90 1.91 16.65 -12.42
CA PRO A 90 1.71 17.21 -13.76
C PRO A 90 2.82 16.83 -14.74
N ASP A 91 4.03 16.54 -14.28
CA ASP A 91 5.16 16.21 -15.15
C ASP A 91 4.98 14.81 -15.76
N ARG A 92 4.39 13.89 -14.99
CA ARG A 92 4.04 12.53 -15.42
C ARG A 92 2.61 12.39 -15.93
N ASN A 93 1.77 13.40 -15.69
CA ASN A 93 0.33 13.36 -15.88
C ASN A 93 -0.34 12.16 -15.17
N MET A 94 0.08 11.90 -13.93
CA MET A 94 -0.40 10.76 -13.13
C MET A 94 -1.03 11.18 -11.81
N ILE A 95 -2.04 10.41 -11.39
CA ILE A 95 -2.68 10.52 -10.08
C ILE A 95 -2.26 9.35 -9.22
N TYR A 96 -1.92 9.61 -7.96
CA TYR A 96 -1.57 8.61 -6.97
C TYR A 96 -2.56 8.64 -5.81
N ALA A 97 -3.22 7.52 -5.54
CA ALA A 97 -4.28 7.45 -4.55
C ALA A 97 -4.09 6.25 -3.64
N GLY A 98 -4.35 6.44 -2.35
CA GLY A 98 -4.46 5.34 -1.42
C GLY A 98 -5.89 4.86 -1.32
N LEU A 99 -6.09 3.61 -1.73
CA LEU A 99 -7.38 2.93 -1.74
C LEU A 99 -7.37 1.81 -0.70
N TYR A 100 -8.53 1.48 -0.14
CA TYR A 100 -8.62 0.38 0.82
C TYR A 100 -9.96 -0.34 0.76
N ASN A 101 -9.90 -1.65 1.01
CA ASN A 101 -11.07 -2.49 1.27
C ASN A 101 -11.24 -2.59 2.77
N LEU A 102 -12.44 -2.27 3.24
CA LEU A 102 -12.85 -2.51 4.63
C LEU A 102 -14.37 -2.67 4.61
N PRO A 103 -14.88 -3.86 4.30
CA PRO A 103 -16.31 -4.06 4.15
C PRO A 103 -17.03 -3.98 5.51
N GLU A 104 -18.28 -3.52 5.48
CA GLU A 104 -19.11 -3.39 6.69
C GLU A 104 -20.58 -3.75 6.46
N TRP A 105 -21.28 -4.10 7.54
CA TRP A 105 -22.73 -4.12 7.58
C TRP A 105 -23.25 -2.71 7.84
N ALA A 106 -24.02 -2.17 6.90
CA ALA A 106 -24.78 -0.95 7.10
C ALA A 106 -26.24 -1.26 7.43
N SER A 107 -26.91 -0.33 8.10
CA SER A 107 -28.33 -0.45 8.43
C SER A 107 -28.99 0.92 8.33
N VAL A 108 -30.25 0.92 7.96
CA VAL A 108 -31.08 2.12 7.93
C VAL A 108 -32.03 2.08 9.10
N GLY A 109 -32.14 3.19 9.82
CA GLY A 109 -33.00 3.30 10.99
C GLY A 109 -33.55 4.71 11.15
N ASN A 110 -34.57 4.86 11.99
CA ASN A 110 -35.14 6.16 12.31
C ASN A 110 -34.27 6.90 13.31
N ALA A 111 -33.97 8.17 13.04
CA ALA A 111 -33.33 9.05 14.01
C ALA A 111 -34.39 9.55 15.00
N GLU A 112 -34.64 8.76 16.06
CA GLU A 112 -35.68 9.09 17.05
C GLU A 112 -35.39 10.38 17.81
N THR A 113 -34.12 10.75 17.94
CA THR A 113 -33.69 12.03 18.49
C THR A 113 -32.50 12.58 17.71
N ARG A 114 -32.33 13.91 17.76
CA ARG A 114 -31.19 14.59 17.15
C ARG A 114 -29.88 14.15 17.82
N GLY A 115 -28.92 13.67 17.02
CA GLY A 115 -27.60 13.25 17.50
C GLY A 115 -27.45 11.75 17.76
N VAL A 116 -28.47 10.94 17.49
CA VAL A 116 -28.35 9.48 17.52
C VAL A 116 -27.40 9.02 16.42
N SER A 117 -26.40 8.21 16.79
CA SER A 117 -25.52 7.55 15.83
C SER A 117 -26.17 6.27 15.31
N LEU A 118 -26.71 6.34 14.09
CA LEU A 118 -27.22 5.20 13.34
C LEU A 118 -26.15 4.58 12.42
N ALA A 119 -24.89 4.97 12.58
CA ALA A 119 -23.85 4.66 11.60
C ALA A 119 -23.51 3.16 11.55
N GLY A 120 -23.10 2.71 10.35
CA GLY A 120 -22.73 1.34 10.00
C GLY A 120 -21.75 0.66 10.96
N CYS A 121 -21.72 -0.65 10.87
CA CYS A 121 -20.99 -1.56 11.73
C CYS A 121 -20.05 -2.44 10.89
N ASN A 122 -18.74 -2.27 11.07
CA ASN A 122 -17.74 -3.15 10.48
C ASN A 122 -17.88 -4.60 10.99
N ALA A 123 -17.20 -5.55 10.35
CA ALA A 123 -17.27 -6.97 10.72
C ALA A 123 -17.05 -7.22 12.23
N ASP A 124 -16.21 -6.42 12.89
CA ASP A 124 -15.85 -6.56 14.31
C ASP A 124 -17.00 -6.24 15.29
N CYS A 125 -18.01 -5.46 14.91
CA CYS A 125 -19.14 -5.13 15.79
C CYS A 125 -20.42 -5.91 15.49
N ARG A 126 -20.36 -6.93 14.61
CA ARG A 126 -21.49 -7.77 14.16
C ARG A 126 -22.35 -8.24 15.33
N GLU A 127 -21.74 -8.88 16.33
CA GLU A 127 -22.46 -9.50 17.46
C GLU A 127 -23.20 -8.46 18.30
N ALA A 128 -22.55 -7.32 18.57
CA ALA A 128 -23.14 -6.22 19.32
C ALA A 128 -24.35 -5.60 18.61
N ARG A 129 -24.47 -5.77 17.28
CA ARG A 129 -25.57 -5.27 16.46
C ARG A 129 -26.55 -6.35 16.00
N GLY A 130 -26.30 -7.61 16.33
CA GLY A 130 -27.12 -8.74 15.87
C GLY A 130 -27.15 -8.89 14.35
N HIS A 131 -26.09 -8.48 13.66
CA HIS A 131 -25.97 -8.65 12.21
C HIS A 131 -25.68 -10.12 11.85
N PRO A 132 -26.11 -10.60 10.67
CA PRO A 132 -25.77 -11.93 10.20
C PRO A 132 -24.25 -12.06 9.95
N ASP A 133 -23.79 -13.30 9.77
CA ASP A 133 -22.43 -13.57 9.32
C ASP A 133 -22.13 -12.84 8.00
N ALA A 134 -20.88 -12.42 7.82
CA ALA A 134 -20.46 -11.82 6.56
C ALA A 134 -20.74 -12.79 5.40
N PRO A 135 -21.20 -12.30 4.24
CA PRO A 135 -21.55 -13.17 3.11
C PRO A 135 -20.34 -13.92 2.54
N HIS A 136 -19.12 -13.45 2.83
CA HIS A 136 -17.84 -14.04 2.49
C HIS A 136 -16.78 -13.53 3.48
N ASP A 137 -15.58 -14.11 3.44
CA ASP A 137 -14.46 -13.64 4.26
C ASP A 137 -14.17 -12.16 3.95
N PRO A 138 -14.11 -11.29 4.97
CA PRO A 138 -13.91 -9.87 4.77
C PRO A 138 -12.46 -9.60 4.35
N ILE A 139 -12.30 -8.98 3.19
CA ILE A 139 -10.98 -8.59 2.70
C ILE A 139 -10.67 -7.19 3.23
N ILE A 140 -9.65 -7.12 4.09
CA ILE A 140 -9.19 -5.88 4.73
C ILE A 140 -7.74 -5.65 4.30
N ASN A 141 -7.55 -4.72 3.37
CA ASN A 141 -6.25 -4.40 2.81
C ASN A 141 -6.26 -3.01 2.20
N SER A 142 -5.09 -2.52 1.84
CA SER A 142 -4.90 -1.23 1.18
C SER A 142 -4.01 -1.35 -0.05
N SER A 143 -4.08 -0.40 -0.95
CA SER A 143 -3.13 -0.26 -2.05
C SER A 143 -2.91 1.20 -2.38
N ILE A 144 -1.68 1.57 -2.72
CA ILE A 144 -1.40 2.81 -3.45
C ILE A 144 -1.52 2.48 -4.93
N VAL A 145 -2.36 3.21 -5.65
CA VAL A 145 -2.58 3.02 -7.09
C VAL A 145 -2.14 4.26 -7.85
N ALA A 146 -1.62 4.07 -9.05
CA ALA A 146 -1.31 5.14 -9.99
C ALA A 146 -2.20 5.06 -11.22
N PHE A 147 -2.80 6.18 -11.59
CA PHE A 147 -3.60 6.32 -12.80
C PHE A 147 -2.98 7.31 -13.77
N ASP A 148 -2.97 6.96 -15.04
CA ASP A 148 -2.68 7.87 -16.14
C ASP A 148 -3.93 8.73 -16.41
N VAL A 149 -3.80 10.06 -16.28
CA VAL A 149 -4.93 10.98 -16.50
C VAL A 149 -5.26 11.13 -17.99
N ASN A 150 -4.29 10.88 -18.87
CA ASN A 150 -4.50 10.92 -20.31
C ASN A 150 -5.41 9.76 -20.75
N THR A 151 -5.04 8.53 -20.38
CA THR A 151 -5.73 7.32 -20.87
C THR A 151 -6.81 6.81 -19.93
N GLY A 152 -6.77 7.20 -18.65
CA GLY A 152 -7.64 6.69 -17.60
C GLY A 152 -7.23 5.33 -17.02
N GLU A 153 -6.09 4.78 -17.46
CA GLU A 153 -5.64 3.44 -17.07
C GLU A 153 -4.90 3.43 -15.73
N GLU A 154 -5.10 2.37 -14.94
CA GLU A 154 -4.24 2.05 -13.80
C GLU A 154 -2.87 1.58 -14.33
N LYS A 155 -1.80 2.33 -14.03
CA LYS A 155 -0.44 2.01 -14.48
C LYS A 155 0.25 0.98 -13.58
N TRP A 156 0.12 1.19 -12.27
CA TRP A 156 0.70 0.30 -11.27
C TRP A 156 -0.08 0.38 -9.96
N ARG A 157 0.14 -0.64 -9.12
CA ARG A 157 -0.35 -0.66 -7.74
C ARG A 157 0.67 -1.28 -6.79
N TYR A 158 0.75 -0.72 -5.59
CA TYR A 158 1.55 -1.22 -4.48
C TYR A 158 0.62 -1.73 -3.38
N PHE A 159 0.66 -3.04 -3.15
CA PHE A 159 -0.21 -3.73 -2.19
C PHE A 159 0.28 -3.58 -0.74
N ILE A 160 -0.65 -3.33 0.18
CA ILE A 160 -0.41 -3.25 1.61
C ILE A 160 -1.34 -4.25 2.29
N ASP A 161 -0.75 -5.29 2.88
CA ASP A 161 -1.50 -6.32 3.58
C ASP A 161 -1.98 -5.85 4.95
N GLY A 162 -3.25 -6.17 5.25
CA GLY A 162 -3.92 -5.70 6.44
C GLY A 162 -4.03 -4.17 6.49
N PHE A 163 -4.94 -3.69 7.33
CA PHE A 163 -5.17 -2.26 7.61
C PHE A 163 -5.86 -1.46 6.50
N GLY A 164 -6.68 -0.48 6.91
CA GLY A 164 -7.22 0.53 6.00
C GLY A 164 -6.28 1.72 5.84
N PHE A 165 -6.51 2.50 4.78
CA PHE A 165 -5.66 3.61 4.40
C PHE A 165 -6.33 4.96 4.68
N ARG A 166 -5.63 5.81 5.43
CA ARG A 166 -6.06 7.17 5.77
C ARG A 166 -4.93 8.21 5.68
N GLY A 167 -3.70 7.74 5.56
CA GLY A 167 -2.52 8.57 5.69
C GLY A 167 -2.14 9.39 4.46
N GLY A 168 -3.01 9.50 3.45
CA GLY A 168 -2.83 10.35 2.26
C GLY A 168 -1.57 10.06 1.44
N VAL A 169 -1.47 10.70 0.29
CA VAL A 169 -0.32 10.53 -0.61
C VAL A 169 0.20 11.91 -1.03
N ILE A 170 1.52 12.08 -1.11
CA ILE A 170 2.16 13.21 -1.80
C ILE A 170 3.14 12.67 -2.83
N VAL A 171 3.40 13.45 -3.87
CA VAL A 171 4.41 13.12 -4.88
C VAL A 171 5.35 14.31 -5.05
N SER A 172 6.66 14.05 -5.09
CA SER A 172 7.68 15.05 -5.36
C SER A 172 8.98 14.39 -5.77
N GLY A 173 9.67 14.94 -6.76
CA GLY A 173 10.99 14.46 -7.19
C GLY A 173 10.99 13.01 -7.67
N GLY A 174 9.91 12.55 -8.31
CA GLY A 174 9.77 11.17 -8.77
C GLY A 174 9.50 10.15 -7.66
N VAL A 175 9.14 10.59 -6.45
CA VAL A 175 8.83 9.69 -5.34
C VAL A 175 7.45 9.97 -4.77
N VAL A 176 6.66 8.91 -4.63
CA VAL A 176 5.33 8.89 -4.00
C VAL A 176 5.50 8.53 -2.53
N TRP A 177 5.28 9.50 -1.65
CA TRP A 177 5.38 9.34 -0.21
C TRP A 177 4.01 9.17 0.41
N PHE A 178 3.87 8.16 1.26
CA PHE A 178 2.63 7.91 1.99
C PHE A 178 2.89 7.35 3.38
N ALA A 179 1.84 7.36 4.19
CA ALA A 179 1.82 6.76 5.52
C ALA A 179 0.63 5.80 5.62
N ALA A 180 0.85 4.65 6.26
CA ALA A 180 -0.22 3.69 6.53
C ALA A 180 -0.35 3.44 8.04
N VAL A 181 -1.48 2.84 8.41
CA VAL A 181 -1.80 2.52 9.81
C VAL A 181 -0.82 1.48 10.39
N ASP A 182 -0.15 0.71 9.55
CA ASP A 182 0.90 -0.26 9.90
C ASP A 182 2.17 0.36 10.51
N GLY A 183 2.27 1.69 10.51
CA GLY A 183 3.36 2.45 11.11
C GLY A 183 4.63 2.53 10.26
N TRP A 184 4.57 2.06 9.03
CA TRP A 184 5.66 2.18 8.07
C TRP A 184 5.56 3.48 7.28
N ALA A 185 6.68 4.19 7.21
CA ALA A 185 6.88 5.30 6.30
C ALA A 185 7.49 4.76 5.01
N ARG A 186 6.78 4.88 3.88
CA ARG A 186 7.25 4.38 2.59
C ARG A 186 7.36 5.51 1.55
N GLY A 187 8.28 5.31 0.62
CA GLY A 187 8.45 6.09 -0.61
C GLY A 187 8.54 5.13 -1.78
N LEU A 188 7.68 5.32 -2.78
CA LEU A 188 7.67 4.51 -4.01
C LEU A 188 8.19 5.32 -5.18
N ASP A 189 8.82 4.66 -6.13
CA ASP A 189 9.09 5.22 -7.43
C ASP A 189 7.78 5.62 -8.11
N ALA A 190 7.72 6.86 -8.58
CA ALA A 190 6.50 7.45 -9.12
C ALA A 190 6.08 6.82 -10.45
N ASP A 191 7.02 6.27 -11.22
CA ASP A 191 6.77 5.72 -12.56
C ASP A 191 6.40 4.23 -12.51
N THR A 192 6.96 3.49 -11.55
CA THR A 192 6.87 2.03 -11.49
C THR A 192 6.13 1.49 -10.26
N GLY A 193 6.01 2.30 -9.20
CA GLY A 193 5.48 1.86 -7.91
C GLY A 193 6.46 0.99 -7.10
N GLU A 194 7.71 0.84 -7.52
CA GLU A 194 8.72 0.10 -6.78
C GLU A 194 9.05 0.77 -5.43
N LEU A 195 9.24 -0.02 -4.39
CA LEU A 195 9.61 0.50 -3.07
C LEU A 195 11.06 1.01 -3.07
N LEU A 196 11.23 2.32 -2.93
CA LEU A 196 12.55 2.98 -2.85
C LEU A 196 13.04 3.15 -1.42
N TYR A 197 12.11 3.38 -0.50
CA TYR A 197 12.42 3.64 0.91
C TYR A 197 11.34 3.08 1.81
N GLU A 198 11.76 2.49 2.93
CA GLU A 198 10.88 2.22 4.06
C GLU A 198 11.56 2.47 5.41
N HIS A 199 10.77 2.90 6.38
CA HIS A 199 11.20 3.09 7.75
C HIS A 199 10.06 2.85 8.72
N ASN A 200 10.26 1.94 9.67
CA ASN A 200 9.29 1.69 10.73
C ASN A 200 9.37 2.81 11.78
N THR A 201 8.28 3.53 11.95
CA THR A 201 8.19 4.66 12.89
C THR A 201 7.81 4.24 14.31
N GLY A 202 7.56 2.95 14.54
CA GLY A 202 7.12 2.37 15.82
C GLY A 202 5.70 2.77 16.23
N SER A 203 4.98 3.50 15.39
CA SER A 203 3.68 4.09 15.68
C SER A 203 2.86 4.19 14.40
N GLN A 204 1.54 4.01 14.47
CA GLN A 204 0.68 4.26 13.32
C GLN A 204 0.86 5.69 12.79
N ALA A 205 0.67 5.87 11.48
CA ALA A 205 0.69 7.16 10.83
C ALA A 205 -0.52 7.27 9.89
N VAL A 206 -1.52 8.04 10.33
CA VAL A 206 -2.83 8.14 9.67
C VAL A 206 -3.06 9.51 9.03
N ILE A 207 -2.01 10.30 8.86
CA ILE A 207 -2.08 11.67 8.31
C ILE A 207 -1.09 11.80 7.15
N GLN A 208 -1.50 12.56 6.13
CA GLN A 208 -0.68 12.89 4.96
C GLN A 208 0.69 13.45 5.37
N PRO A 209 1.80 12.91 4.82
CA PRO A 209 3.10 13.54 4.98
C PRO A 209 3.12 14.92 4.30
N THR A 210 4.08 15.77 4.66
CA THR A 210 4.32 17.05 3.98
C THR A 210 5.80 17.24 3.74
N ILE A 211 6.17 17.86 2.63
CA ILE A 211 7.55 18.24 2.33
C ILE A 211 7.71 19.74 2.51
N ALA A 212 8.70 20.16 3.30
CA ALA A 212 9.03 21.57 3.49
C ALA A 212 10.50 21.74 3.89
N ALA A 213 11.02 22.96 3.76
CA ALA A 213 12.36 23.30 4.23
C ALA A 213 12.36 23.56 5.75
N ASP A 214 13.46 23.22 6.42
CA ASP A 214 13.75 23.68 7.78
C ASP A 214 14.27 25.15 7.78
N ALA A 215 14.60 25.66 8.97
CA ALA A 215 15.08 27.04 9.14
C ALA A 215 16.40 27.33 8.40
N ASP A 216 17.18 26.30 8.10
CA ASP A 216 18.45 26.39 7.38
C ASP A 216 18.28 26.15 5.87
N GLY A 217 17.04 25.95 5.41
CA GLY A 217 16.71 25.72 4.00
C GLY A 217 16.80 24.26 3.55
N ASN A 218 17.06 23.32 4.46
CA ASN A 218 17.18 21.91 4.10
C ASN A 218 15.79 21.28 3.95
N MET A 219 15.52 20.64 2.81
CA MET A 219 14.25 19.94 2.59
C MET A 219 14.10 18.75 3.54
N LYS A 220 12.93 18.66 4.17
CA LYS A 220 12.52 17.57 5.07
C LYS A 220 11.17 17.02 4.65
N ILE A 221 10.94 15.76 5.02
CA ILE A 221 9.62 15.16 5.09
C ILE A 221 9.15 15.24 6.53
N PHE A 222 8.03 15.92 6.75
CA PHE A 222 7.35 16.01 8.03
C PHE A 222 6.22 14.98 8.07
N ARG A 223 6.13 14.24 9.18
CA ARG A 223 5.09 13.23 9.41
C ARG A 223 4.49 13.38 10.80
N VAL A 224 3.18 13.22 10.88
CA VAL A 224 2.47 13.10 12.16
C VAL A 224 2.30 11.61 12.45
N ILE A 225 2.86 11.15 13.55
CA ILE A 225 2.67 9.79 14.08
C ILE A 225 1.69 9.82 15.26
N GLY A 226 1.08 8.68 15.55
CA GLY A 226 0.13 8.48 16.63
C GLY A 226 -1.29 8.84 16.20
N GLY A 227 -2.18 9.04 17.17
CA GLY A 227 -3.59 9.36 16.91
C GLY A 227 -4.54 8.38 17.57
N ARG A 228 -5.82 8.49 17.22
CA ARG A 228 -6.88 7.65 17.77
C ARG A 228 -7.19 6.51 16.81
N ALA A 229 -7.48 5.33 17.35
CA ALA A 229 -8.09 4.26 16.57
C ALA A 229 -9.43 4.75 15.97
N ILE A 230 -9.68 4.41 14.71
CA ILE A 230 -10.92 4.78 14.01
C ILE A 230 -11.54 3.51 13.47
N ARG A 231 -12.77 3.19 13.92
CA ARG A 231 -13.55 2.04 13.43
C ARG A 231 -12.78 0.72 13.47
N GLY A 232 -12.10 0.43 14.59
CA GLY A 232 -11.31 -0.79 14.76
C GLY A 232 -9.93 -0.77 14.09
N MET A 233 -9.61 0.26 13.29
CA MET A 233 -8.28 0.41 12.70
C MET A 233 -7.34 1.18 13.62
N GLY A 234 -6.17 0.59 13.85
CA GLY A 234 -5.08 1.21 14.60
C GLY A 234 -5.28 1.21 16.12
N SER A 235 -4.40 1.90 16.83
CA SER A 235 -4.39 2.03 18.29
C SER A 235 -4.52 3.50 18.71
N SER A 236 -5.07 3.77 19.89
CA SER A 236 -5.05 5.13 20.43
C SER A 236 -3.75 5.38 21.18
N GLN A 237 -2.93 6.29 20.69
CA GLN A 237 -1.61 6.58 21.26
C GLN A 237 -1.20 8.04 21.12
N PRO A 238 -0.37 8.56 22.05
CA PRO A 238 0.19 9.91 21.94
C PRO A 238 0.85 10.13 20.58
N GLY A 239 0.65 11.32 20.03
CA GLY A 239 1.21 11.69 18.74
C GLY A 239 2.49 12.51 18.85
N ALA A 240 3.27 12.50 17.77
CA ALA A 240 4.44 13.35 17.61
C ALA A 240 4.57 13.81 16.15
N ILE A 241 5.33 14.88 15.92
CA ILE A 241 5.75 15.29 14.58
C ILE A 241 7.20 14.85 14.40
N MET A 242 7.45 14.04 13.39
CA MET A 242 8.76 13.55 13.00
C MET A 242 9.22 14.32 11.75
N ALA A 243 10.48 14.75 11.73
CA ALA A 243 11.10 15.40 10.59
C ALA A 243 12.26 14.54 10.08
N TYR A 244 12.19 14.13 8.81
CA TYR A 244 13.19 13.30 8.16
C TYR A 244 13.89 14.13 7.09
N GLY A 245 15.22 14.22 7.17
CA GLY A 245 16.04 14.89 6.17
C GLY A 245 17.12 13.97 5.64
N LEU A 246 17.78 14.40 4.57
CA LEU A 246 19.02 13.78 4.12
C LEU A 246 20.10 13.93 5.21
N ARG A 247 21.03 12.98 5.25
CA ARG A 247 22.21 13.07 6.11
C ARG A 247 23.06 14.29 5.70
N ASP A 248 23.71 14.90 6.67
CA ASP A 248 24.62 16.03 6.43
C ASP A 248 25.67 15.65 5.37
N GLY A 249 25.91 16.55 4.41
CA GLY A 249 26.84 16.34 3.30
C GLY A 249 26.33 15.50 2.12
N TRP A 250 25.05 15.12 2.11
CA TRP A 250 24.39 14.47 0.95
C TRP A 250 23.61 15.43 0.06
N GLN A 251 23.51 16.70 0.44
CA GLN A 251 22.69 17.72 -0.24
C GLN A 251 23.31 18.18 -1.57
N ASP A 252 24.64 18.10 -1.70
CA ASP A 252 25.39 18.59 -2.88
C ASP A 252 25.96 17.46 -3.76
N LYS A 253 25.65 16.20 -3.47
CA LYS A 253 26.16 15.09 -4.27
C LYS A 253 25.29 14.91 -5.51
N ALA A 254 25.88 15.08 -6.69
CA ALA A 254 25.28 14.64 -7.94
C ALA A 254 24.96 13.14 -7.81
N VAL A 255 23.66 12.81 -7.87
CA VAL A 255 23.21 11.42 -7.90
C VAL A 255 23.45 10.91 -9.31
N GLU A 256 24.33 9.93 -9.46
CA GLU A 256 24.47 9.19 -10.70
C GLU A 256 23.26 8.24 -10.78
N ILE A 257 22.33 8.52 -11.68
CA ILE A 257 21.19 7.63 -11.95
C ILE A 257 21.75 6.45 -12.74
N ILE A 258 21.99 5.34 -12.06
CA ILE A 258 22.32 4.07 -12.71
C ILE A 258 20.98 3.41 -13.01
N GLU A 259 20.55 3.47 -14.27
CA GLU A 259 19.42 2.68 -14.74
C GLU A 259 19.81 1.21 -14.70
N VAL A 260 19.30 0.49 -13.70
CA VAL A 260 19.44 -0.96 -13.62
C VAL A 260 18.21 -1.55 -14.30
N GLU A 261 18.36 -2.02 -15.54
CA GLU A 261 17.33 -2.83 -16.19
C GLU A 261 17.11 -4.10 -15.38
N ARG A 262 16.03 -4.14 -14.61
CA ARG A 262 15.63 -5.32 -13.85
C ARG A 262 14.87 -6.24 -14.80
N VAL A 263 15.56 -7.23 -15.37
CA VAL A 263 14.92 -8.31 -16.13
C VAL A 263 14.13 -9.18 -15.15
N VAL A 264 12.81 -8.97 -15.10
CA VAL A 264 11.89 -9.83 -14.35
C VAL A 264 11.49 -10.99 -15.27
N GLU A 265 12.12 -12.15 -15.10
CA GLU A 265 11.62 -13.38 -15.70
C GLU A 265 10.34 -13.81 -14.97
N VAL A 266 9.19 -13.62 -15.63
CA VAL A 266 7.93 -14.22 -15.21
C VAL A 266 8.00 -15.71 -15.56
N ILE A 267 8.26 -16.55 -14.55
CA ILE A 267 8.23 -18.00 -14.71
C ILE A 267 6.76 -18.44 -14.62
N GLU A 268 6.10 -18.62 -15.76
CA GLU A 268 4.94 -19.50 -15.83
C GLU A 268 5.42 -20.94 -15.61
N GLU A 269 4.80 -21.66 -14.66
CA GLU A 269 5.06 -23.07 -14.38
C GLU A 269 4.80 -23.94 -15.62
N VAL A 270 5.84 -24.24 -16.40
CA VAL A 270 5.95 -25.50 -17.17
C VAL A 270 7.41 -25.92 -17.25
N GLU A 271 7.75 -27.07 -16.65
CA GLU A 271 9.05 -27.73 -16.82
C GLU A 271 9.32 -28.08 -18.30
N VAL A 272 10.27 -27.40 -18.95
CA VAL A 272 11.07 -27.99 -20.04
C VAL A 272 12.47 -27.34 -20.03
N ILE A 273 13.49 -28.16 -19.75
CA ILE A 273 14.91 -27.79 -19.80
C ILE A 273 15.32 -27.57 -21.26
N ARG A 274 15.83 -26.37 -21.58
CA ARG A 274 16.55 -26.09 -22.83
C ARG A 274 17.80 -25.28 -22.51
N GLU A 275 18.96 -25.94 -22.58
CA GLU A 275 20.27 -25.28 -22.44
C GLU A 275 20.50 -24.36 -23.65
N VAL A 276 20.82 -23.10 -23.40
CA VAL A 276 21.34 -22.15 -24.40
C VAL A 276 22.76 -21.80 -24.01
N GLU A 277 23.72 -22.13 -24.87
CA GLU A 277 25.13 -21.76 -24.71
C GLU A 277 25.28 -20.24 -24.82
N VAL A 278 25.68 -19.59 -23.72
CA VAL A 278 26.15 -18.20 -23.73
C VAL A 278 27.67 -18.23 -23.74
N VAL A 279 28.26 -17.77 -24.85
CA VAL A 279 29.71 -17.59 -24.98
C VAL A 279 30.12 -16.34 -24.18
N VAL A 280 30.78 -16.57 -23.05
CA VAL A 280 31.38 -15.54 -22.21
C VAL A 280 32.90 -15.60 -22.37
N GLU A 281 33.52 -14.54 -22.87
CA GLU A 281 34.99 -14.37 -22.80
C GLU A 281 35.40 -14.23 -21.33
N ARG A 282 36.27 -15.11 -20.84
CA ARG A 282 36.67 -15.19 -19.43
C ARG A 282 38.17 -14.95 -19.27
N GLU A 283 38.56 -13.92 -18.52
CA GLU A 283 39.89 -13.82 -17.92
C GLU A 283 40.11 -15.00 -16.96
N VAL A 284 41.22 -15.72 -17.15
CA VAL A 284 41.56 -16.90 -16.36
C VAL A 284 42.24 -16.48 -15.06
N THR A 285 41.47 -16.43 -13.96
CA THR A 285 42.02 -16.46 -12.61
C THR A 285 42.03 -17.90 -12.09
N VAL A 286 43.24 -18.45 -11.90
CA VAL A 286 43.46 -19.76 -11.27
C VAL A 286 43.27 -19.60 -9.75
N THR A 287 42.26 -20.27 -9.19
CA THR A 287 42.08 -20.40 -7.74
C THR A 287 42.76 -21.67 -7.24
N GLU A 288 43.77 -21.52 -6.38
CA GLU A 288 44.41 -22.60 -5.64
C GLU A 288 43.65 -22.81 -4.31
N GLU A 289 43.11 -24.01 -4.06
CA GLU A 289 42.48 -24.34 -2.77
C GLU A 289 43.56 -24.55 -1.70
N VAL A 290 43.83 -23.52 -0.90
CA VAL A 290 44.69 -23.63 0.28
C VAL A 290 43.84 -24.03 1.49
N VAL A 291 43.88 -25.31 1.86
CA VAL A 291 43.30 -25.79 3.13
C VAL A 291 44.15 -25.27 4.28
N SER A 292 43.54 -24.49 5.18
CA SER A 292 44.22 -23.91 6.34
C SER A 292 44.89 -24.99 7.22
N PRO A 293 46.15 -24.82 7.65
CA PRO A 293 46.81 -25.71 8.62
C PRO A 293 46.02 -25.91 9.93
N ILE A 294 45.17 -24.94 10.27
CA ILE A 294 44.30 -25.00 11.47
C ILE A 294 43.27 -26.12 11.33
N SER A 295 42.80 -26.43 10.12
CA SER A 295 41.83 -27.51 9.88
C SER A 295 42.40 -28.88 10.26
N TYR A 296 43.70 -29.13 10.03
CA TYR A 296 44.36 -30.37 10.44
C TYR A 296 44.48 -30.50 11.95
N VAL A 297 44.69 -29.39 12.66
CA VAL A 297 44.75 -29.38 14.14
C VAL A 297 43.38 -29.68 14.74
N VAL A 298 42.30 -29.12 14.18
CA VAL A 298 40.93 -29.38 14.63
C VAL A 298 40.53 -30.84 14.40
N ILE A 299 40.85 -31.40 13.23
CA ILE A 299 40.59 -32.81 12.92
C ILE A 299 41.39 -33.72 13.88
N GLY A 300 42.67 -33.41 14.13
CA GLY A 300 43.52 -34.16 15.06
C GLY A 300 42.98 -34.16 16.50
N LEU A 301 42.55 -33.01 17.01
CA LEU A 301 41.94 -32.88 18.34
C LEU A 301 40.63 -33.67 18.45
N GLY A 302 39.79 -33.66 17.40
CA GLY A 302 38.55 -34.42 17.36
C GLY A 302 38.76 -35.93 17.50
N VAL A 303 39.75 -36.49 16.80
CA VAL A 303 40.08 -37.92 16.89
C VAL A 303 40.58 -38.29 18.28
N VAL A 304 41.43 -37.46 18.89
CA VAL A 304 41.94 -37.71 20.26
C VAL A 304 40.79 -37.71 21.27
N LEU A 305 39.86 -36.75 21.17
CA LEU A 305 38.69 -36.69 22.05
C LEU A 305 37.77 -37.91 21.88
N ALA A 306 37.56 -38.38 20.66
CA ALA A 306 36.77 -39.57 20.39
C ALA A 306 37.41 -40.84 20.99
N VAL A 307 38.73 -40.99 20.90
CA VAL A 307 39.46 -42.11 21.50
C VAL A 307 39.41 -42.03 23.03
N VAL A 308 39.64 -40.86 23.62
CA VAL A 308 39.55 -40.66 25.07
C VAL A 308 38.14 -40.95 25.59
N GLY A 309 37.11 -40.45 24.90
CA GLY A 309 35.71 -40.74 25.21
C GLY A 309 35.39 -42.24 25.13
N GLY A 310 35.86 -42.93 24.08
CA GLY A 310 35.70 -44.38 23.93
C GLY A 310 36.41 -45.18 25.03
N VAL A 311 37.61 -44.78 25.45
CA VAL A 311 38.34 -45.44 26.53
C VAL A 311 37.69 -45.20 27.90
N LEU A 312 37.20 -43.99 28.16
CA LEU A 312 36.45 -43.69 29.40
C LEU A 312 35.13 -44.47 29.45
N PHE A 313 34.39 -44.54 28.34
CA PHE A 313 33.17 -45.35 28.24
C PHE A 313 33.44 -46.84 28.45
N SER A 314 34.51 -47.37 27.85
CA SER A 314 34.94 -48.76 28.02
C SER A 314 35.35 -49.09 29.47
N ARG A 315 35.87 -48.13 30.23
CA ARG A 315 36.26 -48.32 31.64
C ARG A 315 35.10 -48.12 32.62
N SER A 316 34.10 -47.33 32.26
CA SER A 316 32.88 -47.12 33.05
C SER A 316 31.95 -48.34 33.10
N ASN A 317 32.01 -49.24 32.12
CA ASN A 317 31.18 -50.46 32.04
C ASN A 317 31.84 -51.71 32.65
N LYS A 318 32.90 -51.55 33.44
CA LYS A 318 33.51 -52.62 34.25
C LYS A 318 33.60 -52.18 35.72
N GLN A 319 32.44 -51.93 36.33
CA GLN A 319 32.17 -52.05 37.78
C GLN A 319 30.70 -52.38 37.98
#